data_AF-A0A7J7UWM1-F1
#
_entry.id   AF-A0A7J7UWM1-F1
#
_cell.length_a   1.000
_cell.length_b   1.000
_cell.length_c   1.000
_cell.angle_alpha   90.00
_cell.angle_beta   90.00
_cell.angle_gamma   90.00
#
_symmetry.space_group_name_H-M   'P 1'
#
loop_
_entity.id
_entity.type
_entity.pdbx_description
1 polymer ?
#
loop_
_entity_poly.entity_id
_entity_poly.type
_entity_poly.pdbx_seq_one_letter_code
_entity_poly.pdbx_strand_id
1 'polypeptide(L)'
;MASIEWRKDGLEIQLPGDDPHISVQFRGGPQRFEVTGWLQIQAVRPSDEGTYRCLARNALGQVEAPASLTVLTPDQLNSTGIPPLPSLHLVPEEEVESEEGDDYY
;
A
#
# COMPACT_ATOMS: atom_id res chain seq x y z
N MET A 1 -11.80 21.86 -12.69
CA MET A 1 -11.62 20.40 -12.92
C MET A 1 -11.77 19.67 -11.59
N ALA A 2 -12.26 18.44 -11.59
CA ALA A 2 -12.28 17.61 -10.37
C ALA A 2 -10.93 16.90 -10.22
N SER A 3 -10.43 16.73 -9.00
CA SER A 3 -9.17 16.07 -8.69
C SER A 3 -9.28 15.22 -7.44
N ILE A 4 -8.49 14.15 -7.39
CA ILE A 4 -8.29 13.31 -6.20
C ILE A 4 -6.79 13.19 -5.97
N GLU A 5 -6.37 13.32 -4.72
CA GLU A 5 -4.97 13.24 -4.31
C GLU A 5 -4.83 12.57 -2.95
N TRP A 6 -3.68 11.96 -2.71
CA TRP A 6 -3.30 11.45 -1.40
C TRP A 6 -2.24 12.33 -0.77
N ARG A 7 -2.34 12.58 0.54
CA ARG A 7 -1.34 13.29 1.34
C ARG A 7 -1.08 12.53 2.63
N LYS A 8 0.08 12.79 3.24
CA LYS A 8 0.41 12.34 4.60
C LYS A 8 0.45 13.55 5.53
N ASP A 9 -0.11 13.45 6.72
CA ASP A 9 -0.07 14.53 7.71
C ASP A 9 1.36 14.96 8.04
N GLY A 10 1.55 16.27 8.20
CA GLY A 10 2.87 16.88 8.39
C GLY A 10 3.67 17.04 7.09
N LEU A 11 3.19 16.53 5.95
CA LEU A 11 3.75 16.79 4.63
C LEU A 11 2.70 17.46 3.74
N GLU A 12 3.02 18.63 3.20
CA GLU A 12 2.14 19.32 2.23
C GLU A 12 2.24 18.75 0.81
N ILE A 13 3.05 17.71 0.62
CA ILE A 13 3.37 17.09 -0.67
C ILE A 13 2.30 16.04 -1.04
N GLN A 14 1.87 16.06 -2.30
CA GLN A 14 1.01 15.00 -2.86
C GLN A 14 1.83 13.72 -3.07
N LEU A 15 1.30 12.59 -2.62
CA LEU A 15 1.92 11.28 -2.82
C LEU A 15 1.76 10.81 -4.28
N PRO A 16 2.73 10.05 -4.84
CA PRO A 16 3.89 9.45 -4.16
C PRO A 16 5.06 10.42 -3.90
N GLY A 17 5.04 11.63 -4.46
CA GLY A 17 6.17 12.57 -4.38
C GLY A 17 7.43 11.98 -5.02
N ASP A 18 8.57 12.11 -4.32
CA ASP A 18 9.87 11.53 -4.69
C ASP A 18 10.13 10.18 -4.01
N ASP A 19 9.13 9.59 -3.34
CA ASP A 19 9.33 8.37 -2.56
C ASP A 19 9.13 7.10 -3.43
N PRO A 20 10.21 6.33 -3.71
CA PRO A 20 10.12 5.18 -4.60
C PRO A 20 9.33 4.00 -4.03
N HIS A 21 9.10 3.92 -2.71
CA HIS A 21 8.36 2.81 -2.12
C HIS A 21 6.86 3.10 -1.95
N ILE A 22 6.41 4.32 -2.24
CA ILE A 22 4.99 4.69 -2.27
C ILE A 22 4.53 4.70 -3.72
N SER A 23 3.36 4.14 -3.99
CA SER A 23 2.68 4.27 -5.27
C SER A 23 1.23 4.64 -5.08
N VAL A 24 0.72 5.51 -5.96
CA VAL A 24 -0.67 5.95 -5.97
C VAL A 24 -1.27 5.63 -7.33
N GLN A 25 -2.43 4.98 -7.33
CA GLN A 25 -3.17 4.66 -8.56
C GLN A 25 -4.61 5.13 -8.44
N PHE A 26 -5.18 5.60 -9.55
CA PHE A 26 -6.59 5.95 -9.66
C PHE A 26 -7.22 5.25 -10.86
N ARG A 27 -8.43 4.72 -10.68
CA ARG A 27 -9.26 4.11 -11.73
C ARG A 27 -10.68 4.62 -11.60
N GLY A 28 -11.45 4.60 -12.68
CA GLY A 28 -12.90 4.82 -12.58
C GLY A 28 -13.59 3.73 -11.77
N GLY A 29 -14.73 4.07 -11.18
CA GLY A 29 -15.62 3.10 -10.52
C GLY A 29 -16.71 2.56 -11.46
N PRO A 30 -17.58 1.67 -10.95
CA PRO A 30 -18.70 1.12 -11.71
C PRO A 30 -19.76 2.18 -12.07
N GLN A 31 -19.88 3.26 -11.28
CA GLN A 31 -20.85 4.33 -11.54
C GLN A 31 -20.24 5.52 -12.28
N ARG A 32 -21.12 6.30 -12.94
CA ARG A 32 -20.72 7.55 -13.59
C ARG A 32 -20.14 8.52 -12.55
N PHE A 33 -18.99 9.10 -12.86
CA PHE A 33 -18.26 10.05 -12.02
C PHE A 33 -17.65 9.46 -10.74
N GLU A 34 -17.66 8.14 -10.61
CA GLU A 34 -16.97 7.45 -9.52
C GLU A 34 -15.50 7.24 -9.87
N VAL A 35 -14.63 7.38 -8.87
CA VAL A 35 -13.20 7.14 -8.98
C VAL A 35 -12.76 6.40 -7.72
N THR A 36 -12.01 5.32 -7.91
CA THR A 36 -11.35 4.57 -6.84
C THR A 36 -9.86 4.87 -6.87
N GLY A 37 -9.30 5.20 -5.71
CA GLY A 37 -7.89 5.45 -5.52
C GLY A 37 -7.26 4.44 -4.57
N TRP A 38 -6.01 4.06 -4.84
CA TRP A 38 -5.20 3.20 -3.98
C TRP A 38 -3.88 3.89 -3.66
N LEU A 39 -3.47 3.81 -2.40
CA LEU A 39 -2.13 4.15 -1.94
C LEU A 39 -1.49 2.85 -1.45
N GLN A 40 -0.38 2.47 -2.07
CA GLN A 40 0.39 1.28 -1.71
C GLN A 40 1.76 1.70 -1.18
N ILE A 41 2.13 1.13 -0.04
CA ILE A 41 3.44 1.29 0.60
C ILE A 41 4.17 -0.05 0.51
N GLN A 42 5.28 -0.09 -0.18
CA GLN A 42 6.13 -1.27 -0.32
C GLN A 42 7.20 -1.27 0.78
N ALA A 43 7.47 -2.45 1.35
CA ALA A 43 8.47 -2.63 2.41
C ALA A 43 8.33 -1.58 3.54
N VAL A 44 7.18 -1.63 4.24
CA VAL A 44 6.78 -0.66 5.29
C VAL A 44 7.89 -0.46 6.32
N ARG A 45 8.12 0.81 6.67
CA ARG A 45 9.15 1.29 7.61
C ARG A 45 8.49 2.06 8.75
N PRO A 46 9.16 2.20 9.91
CA PRO A 46 8.65 3.05 10.99
C PRO A 46 8.40 4.51 10.56
N SER A 47 9.15 5.02 9.58
CA SER A 47 8.93 6.36 9.00
C SER A 47 7.59 6.51 8.30
N ASP A 48 6.94 5.42 7.92
CA ASP A 48 5.68 5.42 7.17
C ASP A 48 4.49 5.60 8.12
N GLU A 49 4.69 5.36 9.41
CA GLU A 49 3.69 5.66 10.43
C GLU A 49 3.16 7.09 10.31
N GLY A 50 1.84 7.23 10.45
CA GLY A 50 1.16 8.52 10.37
C GLY A 50 -0.28 8.40 9.86
N THR A 51 -0.90 9.56 9.65
CA THR A 51 -2.26 9.62 9.09
C THR A 51 -2.18 10.11 7.65
N TYR A 52 -2.75 9.33 6.75
CA TYR A 52 -2.89 9.61 5.33
C TYR A 52 -4.28 10.16 5.06
N ARG A 53 -4.42 11.09 4.12
CA ARG A 53 -5.72 11.64 3.69
C ARG A 53 -5.90 11.48 2.19
N CYS A 54 -7.06 10.99 1.80
CA CYS A 54 -7.55 11.12 0.44
C CYS A 54 -8.36 12.43 0.36
N LEU A 55 -7.93 13.36 -0.50
CA LEU A 55 -8.63 14.63 -0.71
C LEU A 55 -9.28 14.64 -2.08
N ALA A 56 -10.57 14.95 -2.13
CA ALA A 56 -11.33 15.12 -3.36
C ALA A 56 -11.81 16.57 -3.49
N ARG A 57 -11.51 17.20 -4.63
CA ARG A 57 -11.84 18.61 -4.89
C ARG A 57 -12.58 18.78 -6.21
N ASN A 58 -13.57 19.65 -6.24
CA ASN A 58 -14.24 20.11 -7.45
C ASN A 58 -14.63 21.61 -7.32
N ALA A 59 -15.43 22.12 -8.26
CA ALA A 59 -15.87 23.52 -8.25
C ALA A 59 -16.82 23.88 -7.09
N LEU A 60 -17.45 22.89 -6.45
CA LEU A 60 -18.37 23.07 -5.34
C LEU A 60 -17.67 23.02 -3.98
N GLY A 61 -16.44 22.51 -3.92
CA GLY A 61 -15.66 22.47 -2.69
C GLY A 61 -14.67 21.32 -2.63
N GLN A 62 -14.35 20.92 -1.41
CA GLN A 62 -13.39 19.86 -1.09
C GLN A 62 -13.92 19.02 0.07
N VAL A 63 -13.61 17.72 0.04
CA VAL A 63 -13.83 16.77 1.13
C VAL A 63 -12.57 15.94 1.33
N GLU A 64 -12.39 15.40 2.54
CA GLU A 64 -11.26 14.53 2.87
C GLU A 64 -11.68 13.31 3.69
N ALA A 65 -10.94 12.21 3.54
CA ALA A 65 -11.09 10.99 4.31
C ALA A 65 -9.73 10.56 4.90
N PRO A 66 -9.58 10.50 6.24
CA PRO A 66 -8.34 10.09 6.89
C PRO A 66 -8.22 8.56 7.03
N ALA A 67 -6.98 8.07 7.03
CA ALA A 67 -6.59 6.69 7.30
C ALA A 67 -5.29 6.67 8.13
N SER A 68 -5.31 6.08 9.31
CA SER A 68 -4.12 6.01 10.20
C SER A 68 -3.39 4.69 10.04
N LEU A 69 -2.07 4.77 9.86
CA LEU A 69 -1.15 3.63 9.81
C LEU A 69 -0.26 3.65 11.05
N THR A 70 -0.30 2.58 11.84
CA THR A 70 0.61 2.33 12.95
C THR A 70 1.58 1.23 12.56
N VAL A 71 2.88 1.44 12.79
CA VAL A 71 3.93 0.47 12.43
C VAL A 71 4.55 -0.08 13.71
N LEU A 72 4.26 -1.35 14.00
CA LEU A 72 4.79 -2.03 15.19
C LEU A 72 6.16 -2.64 14.90
N THR A 73 7.16 -2.29 15.70
CA THR A 73 8.44 -3.01 15.71
C THR A 73 8.30 -4.34 16.47
N PRO A 74 9.23 -5.31 16.30
CA PRO A 74 9.19 -6.57 17.04
C PRO A 74 9.12 -6.38 18.56
N ASP A 75 9.84 -5.39 19.11
CA ASP A 75 9.83 -5.08 20.54
C ASP A 75 8.46 -4.57 21.02
N GLN A 76 7.79 -3.76 20.20
CA GLN A 76 6.44 -3.26 20.49
C GLN A 76 5.41 -4.39 20.39
N LEU A 77 5.55 -5.30 19.42
CA LEU A 77 4.67 -6.44 19.25
C LEU A 77 4.64 -7.32 20.50
N ASN A 78 5.81 -7.60 21.09
CA ASN A 78 5.96 -8.37 22.32
C ASN A 78 5.20 -7.76 23.51
N SER A 79 4.99 -6.43 23.51
CA SER A 79 4.28 -5.70 24.56
C SER A 79 2.76 -5.61 24.31
N THR A 80 2.32 -5.73 23.07
CA THR A 80 0.89 -5.62 22.70
C THR A 80 0.04 -6.85 23.01
N GLY A 81 0.66 -7.97 23.39
CA GLY A 81 -0.06 -9.24 23.63
C GLY A 81 -0.67 -9.86 22.36
N ILE A 82 -0.37 -9.31 21.19
CA ILE A 82 -0.74 -9.85 19.89
C ILE A 82 0.20 -11.03 19.61
N PRO A 83 -0.31 -12.24 19.33
CA PRO A 83 0.55 -13.36 18.99
C PRO A 83 1.33 -13.01 17.71
N PRO A 84 2.65 -13.26 17.65
CA PRO A 84 3.41 -13.04 16.44
C PRO A 84 2.77 -13.85 15.30
N LEU A 85 2.52 -13.18 14.17
CA LEU A 85 2.09 -13.88 12.96
C LEU A 85 3.11 -14.98 12.67
N PRO A 86 2.69 -16.22 12.36
CA PRO A 86 3.62 -17.23 11.90
C PRO A 86 4.33 -16.64 10.69
N SER A 87 5.67 -16.66 10.70
CA SER A 87 6.46 -16.25 9.54
C SER A 87 5.89 -17.00 8.35
N LEU A 88 5.38 -16.27 7.35
CA LEU A 88 5.15 -16.85 6.03
C LEU A 88 6.51 -17.38 5.59
N HIS A 89 6.72 -18.67 5.76
CA HIS A 89 7.82 -19.38 5.15
C HIS A 89 7.51 -19.25 3.67
N LEU A 90 8.07 -18.22 3.02
CA LEU A 90 8.24 -18.19 1.58
C LEU A 90 9.06 -19.44 1.31
N VAL A 91 8.37 -20.53 1.00
CA VAL A 91 8.99 -21.71 0.42
C VAL A 91 9.84 -21.16 -0.71
N PRO A 92 11.16 -21.39 -0.71
CA PRO A 92 11.95 -21.13 -1.91
C PRO A 92 11.20 -21.81 -3.05
N GLU A 93 11.01 -21.11 -4.16
CA GLU A 93 10.51 -21.72 -5.39
C GLU A 93 11.37 -22.97 -5.60
N GLU A 94 10.80 -24.16 -5.36
CA GLU A 94 11.49 -25.40 -5.66
C GLU A 94 11.85 -25.30 -7.14
N GLU A 95 13.15 -25.27 -7.41
CA GLU A 95 13.71 -25.34 -8.75
C GLU A 95 13.00 -26.52 -9.42
N VAL A 96 12.13 -26.23 -10.40
CA VAL A 96 11.50 -27.25 -11.21
C VAL A 96 12.65 -27.89 -12.00
N GLU A 97 13.20 -28.96 -11.44
CA GLU A 97 14.19 -29.81 -12.08
C GLU A 97 13.50 -30.40 -13.30
N SER A 98 13.80 -29.86 -14.48
CA SER A 98 13.33 -30.39 -15.74
C SER A 98 14.00 -31.73 -15.96
N GLU A 99 13.34 -32.81 -15.55
CA GLU A 99 13.61 -34.15 -16.06
C GLU A 99 13.16 -34.18 -17.53
N GLU A 100 14.03 -33.73 -18.44
CA GLU A 100 13.89 -33.99 -19.87
C GLU A 100 14.19 -35.47 -20.08
N GLY A 101 13.13 -36.27 -20.09
CA GLY A 101 13.17 -37.70 -20.33
C GLY A 101 13.68 -38.00 -21.74
N ASP A 102 14.94 -38.40 -21.83
CA ASP A 102 15.54 -39.09 -22.97
C ASP A 102 14.98 -40.53 -23.07
N ASP A 103 13.89 -40.72 -23.82
CA ASP A 103 13.58 -41.85 -24.72
C ASP A 103 12.17 -41.61 -25.29
N TYR A 104 11.89 -41.79 -26.58
CA TYR A 104 11.67 -43.06 -27.26
C TYR A 104 11.91 -42.93 -28.78
N TYR A 105 12.41 -44.03 -29.34
CA TYR A 105 12.62 -44.35 -30.76
C TYR A 105 11.43 -44.08 -31.68
#